data_AF-A0A6L5XB14-F1
#
_entry.id   AF-A0A6L5XB14-F1
#
_cell.length_a   1.000
_cell.length_b   1.000
_cell.length_c   1.000
_cell.angle_alpha   90.00
_cell.angle_beta   90.00
_cell.angle_gamma   90.00
#
_symmetry.space_group_name_H-M   'P 1'
#
loop_
_entity.id
_entity.type
_entity.pdbx_description
1 polymer ?
#
loop_
_entity_poly.entity_id
_entity_poly.type
_entity_poly.pdbx_seq_one_letter_code
_entity_poly.pdbx_strand_id
1 'polypeptide(L)'
;MRVIETQEHLGENLPKMTLRGYYDSLPNSSHPKTEFVNEVASKTGVSTATVRNWISYGMKPNNPKHCEILSEITGIPVDDLWDEA
;
A
#
# COMPACT_ATOMS: atom_id res chain seq x y z
N MET A 1 -46.92 33.38 19.18
CA MET A 1 -45.81 34.10 18.53
C MET A 1 -44.53 33.41 18.95
N ARG A 2 -43.83 32.73 18.04
CA ARG A 2 -42.55 32.05 18.35
C ARG A 2 -41.42 33.03 18.08
N VAL A 3 -40.59 33.29 19.09
CA VAL A 3 -39.28 33.91 18.88
C VAL A 3 -38.32 32.74 18.76
N ILE A 4 -37.79 32.51 17.56
CA ILE A 4 -36.72 31.55 17.33
C ILE A 4 -35.45 32.37 17.45
N GLU A 5 -34.68 32.16 18.51
CA GLU A 5 -33.35 32.73 18.65
C GLU A 5 -32.45 32.10 17.57
N THR A 6 -32.05 32.89 16.59
CA THR A 6 -31.06 32.53 15.58
C THR A 6 -29.71 32.37 16.26
N GLN A 7 -29.14 31.16 16.19
CA GLN A 7 -27.78 30.90 16.65
C GLN A 7 -26.77 31.67 15.79
N GLU A 8 -25.88 32.42 16.44
CA GLU A 8 -24.79 33.15 15.81
C GLU A 8 -23.85 32.18 15.08
N HIS A 9 -23.70 32.39 13.76
CA HIS A 9 -22.75 31.64 12.96
C HIS A 9 -21.31 32.04 13.34
N LEU A 10 -20.53 31.03 13.72
CA LEU A 10 -19.10 31.09 13.99
C LEU A 10 -18.36 31.84 12.87
N GLY A 11 -17.94 33.05 13.18
CA GLY A 11 -16.96 33.79 12.41
C GLY A 11 -15.57 33.23 12.65
N GLU A 12 -15.27 32.07 12.09
CA GLU A 12 -13.89 31.60 11.97
C GLU A 12 -13.41 31.89 10.54
N ASN A 13 -12.29 32.60 10.42
CA ASN A 13 -11.52 32.76 9.18
C ASN A 13 -11.00 31.37 8.76
N LEU A 14 -11.87 30.51 8.23
CA LEU A 14 -11.44 29.28 7.59
C LEU A 14 -10.56 29.69 6.41
N PRO A 15 -9.28 29.26 6.36
CA PRO A 15 -8.41 29.58 5.24
C PRO A 15 -9.12 29.18 3.96
N LYS A 16 -9.22 30.12 3.02
CA LYS A 16 -9.95 29.94 1.76
C LYS A 16 -9.39 28.71 1.04
N MET A 17 -10.16 27.62 1.04
CA MET A 17 -9.77 26.38 0.37
C MET A 17 -9.61 26.64 -1.14
N THR A 18 -8.51 26.17 -1.71
CA THR A 18 -8.26 26.22 -3.16
C THR A 18 -8.39 24.82 -3.75
N LEU A 19 -8.63 24.72 -5.06
CA LEU A 19 -8.68 23.42 -5.74
C LEU A 19 -7.37 22.63 -5.56
N ARG A 20 -6.21 23.31 -5.57
CA ARG A 20 -4.90 22.70 -5.29
C ARG A 20 -4.81 22.19 -3.85
N GLY A 21 -5.20 23.01 -2.86
CA GLY A 21 -5.18 22.61 -1.46
C GLY A 21 -6.09 21.41 -1.17
N TYR A 22 -7.24 21.33 -1.85
CA TYR A 22 -8.10 20.13 -1.81
C TYR A 22 -7.38 18.91 -2.36
N TYR A 23 -6.79 19.01 -3.55
CA TYR A 23 -6.06 17.91 -4.16
C TYR A 23 -4.90 17.40 -3.28
N ASP A 24 -4.12 18.31 -2.71
CA ASP A 24 -2.98 17.96 -1.84
C ASP A 24 -3.43 17.39 -0.48
N SER A 25 -4.67 17.66 -0.05
CA SER A 25 -5.26 17.09 1.17
C SER A 25 -5.82 15.67 0.98
N LEU A 26 -5.94 15.20 -0.27
CA LEU A 26 -6.40 13.84 -0.54
C LEU A 26 -5.39 12.85 0.06
N PRO A 27 -5.86 11.73 0.65
CA PRO A 27 -4.96 10.70 1.14
C PRO A 27 -4.10 10.17 0.00
N ASN A 28 -2.86 9.81 0.31
CA ASN A 28 -2.01 9.12 -0.64
C ASN A 28 -2.69 7.81 -1.08
N SER A 29 -2.64 7.54 -2.38
CA SER A 29 -3.07 6.25 -2.92
C SER A 29 -2.28 5.11 -2.28
N SER A 30 -2.97 4.06 -1.84
CA SER A 30 -2.33 2.79 -1.46
C SER A 30 -1.98 1.99 -2.72
N HIS A 31 -0.77 1.47 -2.82
CA HIS A 31 -0.35 0.65 -3.95
C HIS A 31 0.12 -0.73 -3.48
N PRO A 32 -0.77 -1.57 -2.89
CA PRO A 32 -0.37 -2.75 -2.12
C PRO A 32 0.48 -3.75 -2.92
N LYS A 33 0.19 -3.94 -4.22
CA LYS A 33 1.01 -4.80 -5.10
C LYS A 33 2.42 -4.24 -5.32
N THR A 34 2.54 -2.92 -5.48
CA THR A 34 3.83 -2.24 -5.68
C THR A 34 4.62 -2.20 -4.38
N GLU A 35 3.96 -1.92 -3.26
CA GLU A 35 4.54 -1.93 -1.91
C GLU A 35 5.11 -3.30 -1.58
N PHE A 36 4.33 -4.37 -1.80
CA PHE A 36 4.79 -5.75 -1.62
C PHE A 36 6.04 -6.07 -2.46
N VAL A 37 6.01 -5.77 -3.77
CA VAL A 37 7.14 -6.02 -4.67
C VAL A 37 8.39 -5.26 -4.22
N ASN A 38 8.24 -4.01 -3.77
CA ASN A 38 9.34 -3.19 -3.29
C ASN A 38 9.90 -3.72 -1.97
N GLU A 39 9.05 -4.16 -1.05
CA GLU A 39 9.47 -4.76 0.23
C GLU A 39 10.30 -6.03 0.00
N VAL A 40 9.78 -6.95 -0.82
CA VAL A 40 10.50 -8.20 -1.15
C VAL A 40 11.84 -7.89 -1.82
N ALA A 41 11.87 -6.96 -2.79
CA ALA A 41 13.09 -6.56 -3.46
C ALA A 41 14.11 -5.96 -2.47
N SER A 42 13.65 -5.12 -1.54
CA SER A 42 14.52 -4.54 -0.50
C SER A 42 15.10 -5.58 0.45
N LYS A 43 14.31 -6.60 0.86
CA LYS A 43 14.78 -7.64 1.80
C LYS A 43 15.67 -8.69 1.13
N THR A 44 15.47 -8.98 -0.15
CA THR A 44 16.24 -10.01 -0.88
C THR A 44 17.42 -9.44 -1.66
N GLY A 45 17.45 -8.12 -1.91
CA GLY A 45 18.48 -7.46 -2.72
C GLY A 45 18.36 -7.70 -4.23
N VAL A 46 17.28 -8.34 -4.68
CA VAL A 46 17.02 -8.57 -6.12
C VAL A 46 16.24 -7.40 -6.74
N SER A 47 16.14 -7.39 -8.07
CA SER A 47 15.35 -6.37 -8.77
C SER A 47 13.83 -6.59 -8.59
N THR A 48 13.05 -5.51 -8.66
CA THR A 48 11.57 -5.61 -8.68
C THR A 48 11.05 -6.40 -9.89
N ALA A 49 11.80 -6.46 -11.00
CA ALA A 49 11.48 -7.30 -12.14
C ALA A 49 11.62 -8.79 -11.81
N THR A 50 12.68 -9.16 -11.08
CA THR A 50 12.89 -10.53 -10.59
C THR A 50 11.75 -10.98 -9.69
N VAL A 51 11.34 -10.13 -8.73
CA VAL A 51 10.19 -10.42 -7.86
C VAL A 51 8.89 -10.60 -8.67
N ARG A 52 8.65 -9.73 -9.66
CA ARG A 52 7.48 -9.88 -10.54
C ARG A 52 7.51 -11.18 -11.34
N ASN A 53 8.68 -11.65 -11.75
CA ASN A 53 8.79 -12.93 -12.46
C ASN A 53 8.45 -14.13 -11.55
N TRP A 54 8.82 -14.06 -10.27
CA TRP A 54 8.42 -15.06 -9.28
C TRP A 54 6.90 -15.17 -9.15
N ILE A 55 6.22 -14.01 -9.08
CA ILE A 55 4.78 -13.91 -8.87
C ILE A 55 3.99 -14.26 -10.14
N SER A 56 4.35 -13.66 -11.28
CA SER A 56 3.54 -13.74 -12.50
C SER A 56 3.77 -15.02 -13.30
N TYR A 57 4.98 -15.60 -13.20
CA TYR A 57 5.38 -16.75 -14.01
C TYR A 57 5.74 -17.98 -13.16
N GLY A 58 5.57 -17.92 -11.84
CA GLY A 58 5.88 -19.04 -10.95
C GLY A 58 7.37 -19.41 -10.94
N MET A 59 8.27 -18.50 -11.28
CA MET A 59 9.71 -18.78 -11.33
C MET A 59 10.29 -18.89 -9.91
N LYS A 60 10.43 -20.10 -9.39
CA LYS A 60 10.99 -20.33 -8.05
C LYS A 60 12.43 -19.81 -7.92
N PRO A 61 12.78 -19.04 -6.87
CA PRO A 61 14.16 -18.62 -6.61
C PRO A 61 15.07 -19.81 -6.31
N ASN A 62 16.30 -19.79 -6.84
CA ASN A 62 17.33 -20.78 -6.51
C ASN A 62 17.92 -20.59 -5.10
N ASN A 63 17.83 -19.38 -4.54
CA ASN A 63 18.34 -19.09 -3.20
C ASN A 63 17.26 -19.39 -2.15
N PRO A 64 17.45 -20.39 -1.26
CA PRO A 64 16.44 -20.76 -0.26
C PRO A 64 16.08 -19.61 0.69
N LYS A 65 17.01 -18.69 0.96
CA LYS A 65 16.74 -17.49 1.78
C LYS A 65 15.67 -16.59 1.18
N HIS A 66 15.54 -16.56 -0.15
CA HIS A 66 14.47 -15.76 -0.78
C HIS A 66 13.10 -16.38 -0.53
N CYS A 67 13.01 -17.71 -0.51
CA CYS A 67 11.78 -18.41 -0.15
C CYS A 67 11.42 -18.20 1.32
N GLU A 68 12.40 -18.25 2.23
CA GLU A 68 12.21 -17.93 3.65
C GLU A 68 11.66 -16.50 3.85
N ILE A 69 12.23 -15.52 3.17
CA ILE A 69 11.76 -14.12 3.22
C ILE A 69 10.32 -13.99 2.70
N LEU A 70 9.99 -14.66 1.58
CA LEU A 70 8.63 -14.65 1.04
C LEU A 70 7.65 -15.30 2.01
N SER A 71 8.03 -16.40 2.64
CA SER A 71 7.23 -17.08 3.66
C SER A 71 6.98 -16.17 4.88
N GLU A 72 8.00 -15.46 5.35
CA GLU A 72 7.87 -14.50 6.46
C GLU A 72 6.90 -13.35 6.13
N ILE A 73 7.02 -12.76 4.93
CA ILE A 73 6.19 -11.61 4.53
C ILE A 73 4.73 -12.04 4.27
N THR A 74 4.53 -13.19 3.63
CA THR A 74 3.19 -13.63 3.19
C THR A 74 2.45 -14.46 4.22
N GLY A 75 3.17 -15.07 5.16
CA GLY A 75 2.63 -16.09 6.07
C GLY A 75 2.38 -17.45 5.40
N ILE A 76 2.72 -17.62 4.12
CA ILE A 76 2.58 -18.87 3.38
C ILE A 76 3.77 -19.77 3.71
N PRO A 77 3.59 -21.05 4.08
CA PRO A 77 4.70 -21.98 4.27
C PRO A 77 5.60 -22.07 3.03
N VAL A 78 6.91 -22.26 3.23
CA VAL A 78 7.88 -22.30 2.13
C VAL A 78 7.54 -23.36 1.08
N ASP A 79 7.01 -24.50 1.52
CA ASP A 79 6.61 -25.61 0.66
C ASP A 79 5.41 -25.23 -0.22
N ASP A 80 4.46 -24.46 0.32
CA ASP A 80 3.21 -24.06 -0.35
C ASP A 80 3.39 -22.88 -1.33
N LEU A 81 4.51 -22.14 -1.27
CA LEU A 81 4.71 -20.91 -2.06
C LEU A 81 4.65 -21.11 -3.59
N TRP A 82 4.93 -22.33 -4.07
CA TRP A 82 4.92 -22.71 -5.49
C TRP A 82 4.16 -24.01 -5.75
N ASP A 83 3.36 -24.47 -4.79
CA ASP A 83 2.49 -25.60 -5.06
C ASP A 83 1.47 -25.23 -6.14
N GLU A 84 1.18 -26.18 -7.03
CA GLU A 84 0.12 -26.00 -8.01
C GLU A 84 -1.23 -25.97 -7.27
N ALA A 85 -1.99 -24.90 -7.46
CA ALA A 85 -3.35 -24.75 -6.93
C ALA A 85 -4.35 -25.67 -7.64
#